data_AF-A0A920GAL5-F1
#
_entry.id   AF-A0A920GAL5-F1
#
_cell.length_a   1.000
_cell.length_b   1.000
_cell.length_c   1.000
_cell.angle_alpha   90.00
_cell.angle_beta   90.00
_cell.angle_gamma   90.00
#
_symmetry.space_group_name_H-M   'P 1'
#
loop_
_entity.id
_entity.type
_entity.pdbx_description
1 polymer ?
#
loop_
_entity_poly.entity_id
_entity_poly.type
_entity_poly.pdbx_seq_one_letter_code
_entity_poly.pdbx_strand_id
1 'polypeptide(L)'
;MINLIELMQQDKISYRTYYDSIINLGFLYTYQTFFMTDATYKSLISNGRINLFPQDIHSMMNKYYEAIAKRVYDNNQIVDDIALRYYNYYHPFSMLFANENNNNGVVSDVRFGIYGTGEFSEQTKKKFQRFFENDKIKSNYTGIEFYSNTINLRNRINVYSERMREVDFERTRISESIRKYLQALNN
;
A
#
# COMPACT_ATOMS: atom_id res chain seq x y z
N MET A 1 -7.04 -9.44 9.28
CA MET A 1 -6.01 -10.49 9.38
C MET A 1 -5.49 -10.70 10.79
N ILE A 2 -4.89 -9.73 11.47
CA ILE A 2 -4.29 -9.94 12.83
C ILE A 2 -5.29 -10.57 13.82
N ASN A 3 -6.47 -9.98 13.99
CA ASN A 3 -7.51 -10.55 14.87
C ASN A 3 -7.91 -11.97 14.46
N LEU A 4 -7.92 -12.27 13.16
CA LEU A 4 -8.23 -13.62 12.65
C LEU A 4 -7.16 -14.63 13.06
N ILE A 5 -5.88 -14.24 13.01
CA ILE A 5 -4.75 -15.06 13.49
C ILE A 5 -4.88 -15.29 15.01
N GLU A 6 -5.19 -14.25 15.77
CA GLU A 6 -5.34 -14.33 17.23
C GLU A 6 -6.50 -15.25 17.64
N LEU A 7 -7.64 -15.18 16.93
CA LEU A 7 -8.76 -16.09 17.16
C LEU A 7 -8.35 -17.55 16.91
N MET A 8 -7.55 -17.82 15.86
CA MET A 8 -7.04 -19.16 15.57
C MET A 8 -6.05 -19.64 16.65
N GLN A 9 -5.13 -18.77 17.08
CA GLN A 9 -4.13 -19.10 18.12
C GLN A 9 -4.76 -19.31 19.50
N GLN A 10 -5.91 -18.70 19.76
CA GLN A 10 -6.68 -18.87 20.99
C GLN A 10 -7.69 -20.03 20.90
N ASP A 11 -7.63 -20.85 19.85
CA ASP A 11 -8.55 -21.95 19.57
C ASP A 11 -10.04 -21.54 19.55
N LYS A 12 -10.33 -20.26 19.26
CA LYS A 12 -11.70 -19.71 19.21
C LYS A 12 -12.39 -19.98 17.88
N ILE A 13 -11.64 -20.32 16.84
CA ILE A 13 -12.15 -20.70 15.52
C ILE A 13 -11.43 -21.95 15.04
N SER A 14 -12.11 -22.75 14.20
CA SER A 14 -11.48 -23.90 13.56
C SER A 14 -10.46 -23.47 12.50
N TYR A 15 -9.47 -24.33 12.22
CA TYR A 15 -8.53 -24.09 11.13
C TYR A 15 -9.22 -23.91 9.77
N ARG A 16 -10.35 -24.60 9.55
CA ARG A 16 -11.17 -24.43 8.34
C ARG A 16 -11.76 -23.04 8.23
N THR A 17 -12.44 -22.58 9.27
CA THR A 17 -12.99 -21.22 9.36
C THR A 17 -11.89 -20.17 9.17
N TYR A 18 -10.71 -20.44 9.74
CA TYR A 18 -9.54 -19.59 9.65
C TYR A 18 -9.06 -19.43 8.20
N TYR A 19 -8.74 -20.52 7.50
CA TYR A 19 -8.24 -20.40 6.13
C TYR A 19 -9.31 -19.95 5.13
N ASP A 20 -10.58 -20.32 5.32
CA ASP A 20 -11.67 -19.83 4.45
C ASP A 20 -11.77 -18.29 4.54
N SER A 21 -11.54 -17.74 5.73
CA SER A 21 -11.46 -16.29 5.93
C SER A 21 -10.24 -15.67 5.25
N ILE A 22 -9.09 -16.36 5.25
CA ILE A 22 -7.89 -15.91 4.52
C ILE A 22 -8.13 -15.88 3.01
N ILE A 23 -8.77 -16.91 2.46
CA ILE A 23 -9.12 -17.00 1.04
C ILE A 23 -9.99 -15.80 0.64
N ASN A 24 -11.01 -15.50 1.44
CA ASN A 24 -11.93 -14.39 1.19
C ASN A 24 -11.26 -13.01 1.32
N LEU A 25 -10.27 -12.87 2.21
CA LEU A 25 -9.49 -11.64 2.36
C LEU A 25 -8.55 -11.41 1.17
N GLY A 26 -7.93 -12.47 0.64
CA GLY A 26 -6.94 -12.37 -0.42
C GLY A 26 -5.70 -11.57 0.02
N PHE A 27 -5.46 -10.43 -0.62
CA PHE A 27 -4.32 -9.54 -0.35
C PHE A 27 -4.66 -8.49 0.71
N LEU A 28 -3.71 -8.23 1.63
CA LEU A 28 -3.91 -7.33 2.76
C LEU A 28 -3.59 -5.86 2.46
N TYR A 29 -2.77 -5.64 1.45
CA TYR A 29 -2.24 -4.34 1.08
C TYR A 29 -1.94 -4.29 -0.41
N THR A 30 -2.26 -3.14 -1.00
CA THR A 30 -2.06 -2.83 -2.41
C THR A 30 -0.87 -1.88 -2.51
N TYR A 31 0.14 -2.26 -3.29
CA TYR A 31 1.27 -1.40 -3.66
C TYR A 31 0.78 -0.25 -4.53
N GLN A 32 0.34 0.84 -3.92
CA GLN A 32 0.14 2.08 -4.63
C GLN A 32 1.34 2.96 -4.35
N THR A 33 2.35 2.84 -5.21
CA THR A 33 3.51 3.71 -5.22
C THR A 33 3.04 5.14 -5.49
N PHE A 34 3.28 6.04 -4.55
CA PHE A 34 2.99 7.45 -4.75
C PHE A 34 4.06 8.09 -5.63
N PHE A 35 3.65 8.77 -6.68
CA PHE A 35 4.52 9.55 -7.55
C PHE A 35 4.26 11.05 -7.39
N MET A 36 5.33 11.80 -7.18
CA MET A 36 5.29 13.25 -7.08
C MET A 36 6.04 13.86 -8.26
N THR A 37 5.39 14.75 -9.01
CA THR A 37 6.04 15.48 -10.12
C THR A 37 6.56 16.82 -9.63
N ASP A 38 7.82 17.13 -9.93
CA ASP A 38 8.50 18.36 -9.50
C ASP A 38 8.95 19.26 -10.67
N ALA A 39 8.56 18.92 -11.90
CA ALA A 39 9.00 19.61 -13.12
C ALA A 39 8.71 21.12 -13.09
N THR A 40 7.51 21.52 -12.65
CA THR A 40 7.12 22.92 -12.52
C THR A 40 7.95 23.64 -11.45
N TYR A 41 8.20 22.99 -10.32
CA TYR A 41 9.03 23.54 -9.25
C TYR A 41 10.49 23.73 -9.69
N LYS A 42 11.08 22.72 -10.34
CA LYS A 42 12.43 22.82 -10.92
C LYS A 42 12.53 23.93 -11.96
N SER A 43 11.49 24.11 -12.78
CA SER A 43 11.42 25.21 -13.74
C SER A 43 11.40 26.57 -13.04
N LEU A 44 10.60 26.75 -11.99
CA LEU A 44 10.56 28.00 -11.20
C LEU A 44 11.91 28.34 -10.56
N ILE A 45 12.66 27.33 -10.11
CA ILE A 45 14.01 27.53 -9.59
C ILE A 45 14.96 27.93 -10.72
N SER A 46 15.00 27.17 -11.82
CA SER A 46 15.99 27.35 -12.88
C SER A 46 15.87 28.70 -13.61
N ASN A 47 14.65 29.24 -13.72
CA ASN A 47 14.40 30.55 -14.33
C ASN A 47 14.31 31.70 -13.32
N GLY A 48 14.59 31.45 -12.03
CA GLY A 48 14.57 32.46 -10.96
C GLY A 48 13.19 32.99 -10.59
N ARG A 49 12.11 32.49 -11.20
CA ARG A 49 10.72 32.93 -10.91
C ARG A 49 10.25 32.50 -9.53
N ILE A 50 10.90 31.54 -8.89
CA ILE A 50 10.63 31.19 -7.49
C ILE A 50 10.81 32.40 -6.56
N ASN A 51 11.69 33.35 -6.90
CA ASN A 51 11.94 34.58 -6.13
C ASN A 51 10.79 35.61 -6.24
N LEU A 52 9.83 35.39 -7.14
CA LEU A 52 8.62 36.22 -7.23
C LEU A 52 7.59 35.89 -6.14
N PHE A 53 7.78 34.77 -5.43
CA PHE A 53 6.96 34.40 -4.30
C PHE A 53 7.58 34.90 -3.00
N PRO A 54 6.75 35.28 -2.01
CA PRO A 54 7.20 35.51 -0.65
C PRO A 54 8.03 34.35 -0.07
N GLN A 55 8.95 34.70 0.82
CA GLN A 55 9.94 33.76 1.36
C GLN A 55 9.31 32.57 2.11
N ASP A 56 8.15 32.77 2.74
CA ASP A 56 7.37 31.73 3.40
C ASP A 56 6.82 30.70 2.40
N ILE A 57 6.23 31.14 1.29
CA ILE A 57 5.75 30.25 0.20
C ILE A 57 6.93 29.50 -0.41
N HIS A 58 8.04 30.20 -0.68
CA HIS A 58 9.26 29.56 -1.18
C HIS A 58 9.78 28.48 -0.22
N SER A 59 9.85 28.78 1.08
CA SER A 59 10.28 27.80 2.08
C SER A 59 9.34 26.59 2.16
N MET A 60 8.04 26.78 2.00
CA MET A 60 7.07 25.68 1.97
C MET A 60 7.24 24.81 0.73
N MET A 61 7.42 25.41 -0.45
CA MET A 61 7.70 24.69 -1.69
C MET A 61 8.99 23.87 -1.59
N ASN A 62 10.08 24.45 -1.06
CA ASN A 62 11.34 23.74 -0.87
C ASN A 62 11.17 22.55 0.09
N LYS A 63 10.50 22.74 1.23
CA LYS A 63 10.22 21.65 2.18
C LYS A 63 9.46 20.50 1.50
N TYR A 64 8.46 20.83 0.68
CA TYR A 64 7.63 19.84 0.00
C TYR A 64 8.40 19.07 -1.08
N TYR A 65 9.05 19.77 -1.99
CA TYR A 65 9.68 19.15 -3.15
C TYR A 65 11.05 18.53 -2.88
N GLU A 66 11.78 18.97 -1.84
CA GLU A 66 13.08 18.40 -1.48
C GLU A 66 12.94 17.37 -0.35
N ALA A 67 12.41 17.79 0.80
CA ALA A 67 12.45 16.97 2.02
C ALA A 67 11.30 15.96 2.12
N ILE A 68 10.06 16.38 1.84
CA ILE A 68 8.89 15.47 1.88
C ILE A 68 8.98 14.47 0.73
N ALA A 69 9.26 14.95 -0.49
CA ALA A 69 9.48 14.14 -1.67
C ALA A 69 10.44 12.96 -1.45
N LYS A 70 11.66 13.28 -0.96
CA LYS A 70 12.68 12.27 -0.68
C LYS A 70 12.20 11.26 0.35
N ARG A 71 11.58 11.72 1.45
CA ARG A 71 11.03 10.82 2.46
C ARG A 71 9.97 9.90 1.88
N VAL A 72 9.08 10.40 1.02
CA VAL A 72 8.08 9.55 0.37
C VAL A 72 8.74 8.49 -0.51
N TYR A 73 9.72 8.88 -1.33
CA TYR A 73 10.46 7.95 -2.17
C TYR A 73 11.15 6.86 -1.34
N ASP A 74 11.88 7.25 -0.29
CA ASP A 74 12.53 6.31 0.63
C ASP A 74 11.48 5.39 1.29
N ASN A 75 10.30 5.92 1.63
CA ASN A 75 9.25 5.12 2.26
C ASN A 75 8.55 4.16 1.29
N ASN A 76 8.35 4.53 0.02
CA ASN A 76 7.83 3.67 -1.04
C ASN A 76 8.67 2.39 -1.11
N GLN A 77 9.99 2.55 -1.28
CA GLN A 77 10.91 1.43 -1.41
C GLN A 77 10.81 0.46 -0.23
N ILE A 78 10.82 0.99 1.00
CA ILE A 78 10.76 0.13 2.21
C ILE A 78 9.41 -0.60 2.30
N VAL A 79 8.29 0.06 1.99
CA VAL A 79 6.97 -0.58 1.99
C VAL A 79 6.92 -1.68 0.95
N ASP A 80 7.40 -1.40 -0.27
CA ASP A 80 7.43 -2.34 -1.39
C ASP A 80 8.27 -3.57 -1.04
N ASP A 81 9.48 -3.37 -0.49
CA ASP A 81 10.38 -4.46 -0.08
C ASP A 81 9.76 -5.35 1.01
N ILE A 82 9.14 -4.75 2.02
CA ILE A 82 8.48 -5.49 3.12
C ILE A 82 7.28 -6.26 2.61
N ALA A 83 6.43 -5.63 1.79
CA ALA A 83 5.25 -6.28 1.25
C ALA A 83 5.62 -7.39 0.25
N LEU A 84 6.63 -7.22 -0.60
CA LEU A 84 7.10 -8.27 -1.52
C LEU A 84 7.60 -9.48 -0.75
N ARG A 85 8.42 -9.24 0.28
CA ARG A 85 8.87 -10.31 1.18
C ARG A 85 7.68 -10.98 1.88
N TYR A 86 6.70 -10.20 2.34
CA TYR A 86 5.51 -10.73 2.99
C TYR A 86 4.73 -11.69 2.10
N TYR A 87 4.38 -11.30 0.89
CA TYR A 87 3.58 -12.16 0.01
C TYR A 87 4.37 -13.35 -0.55
N ASN A 88 5.68 -13.22 -0.72
CA ASN A 88 6.50 -14.32 -1.23
C ASN A 88 6.75 -15.40 -0.17
N TYR A 89 7.02 -15.02 1.07
CA TYR A 89 7.49 -15.95 2.10
C TYR A 89 6.48 -16.25 3.19
N TYR A 90 5.66 -15.29 3.59
CA TYR A 90 4.77 -15.43 4.74
C TYR A 90 3.31 -15.63 4.33
N HIS A 91 2.87 -15.01 3.22
CA HIS A 91 1.52 -15.15 2.67
C HIS A 91 1.51 -15.74 1.24
N PRO A 92 2.09 -16.94 1.02
CA PRO A 92 2.24 -17.52 -0.33
C PRO A 92 0.91 -17.81 -1.05
N PHE A 93 -0.20 -17.91 -0.32
CA PHE A 93 -1.54 -18.00 -0.92
C PHE A 93 -1.83 -16.84 -1.87
N SER A 94 -1.35 -15.63 -1.55
CA SER A 94 -1.50 -14.47 -2.42
C SER A 94 -0.95 -14.71 -3.84
N MET A 95 0.15 -15.44 -3.97
CA MET A 95 0.74 -15.75 -5.27
C MET A 95 -0.10 -16.75 -6.06
N LEU A 96 -0.65 -17.77 -5.39
CA LEU A 96 -1.60 -18.70 -6.00
C LEU A 96 -2.87 -17.95 -6.43
N PHE A 97 -3.43 -17.11 -5.55
CA PHE A 97 -4.60 -16.30 -5.82
C PHE A 97 -4.39 -15.42 -7.06
N ALA A 98 -3.26 -14.70 -7.13
CA ALA A 98 -2.94 -13.84 -8.27
C ALA A 98 -2.75 -14.64 -9.57
N ASN A 99 -2.10 -15.80 -9.52
CA ASN A 99 -1.94 -16.66 -10.69
C ASN A 99 -3.29 -17.15 -11.23
N GLU A 100 -4.16 -17.65 -10.35
CA GLU A 100 -5.51 -18.07 -10.76
C GLU A 100 -6.34 -16.90 -11.25
N ASN A 101 -6.16 -15.72 -10.67
CA ASN A 101 -6.88 -14.52 -11.09
C ASN A 101 -6.44 -14.05 -12.49
N ASN A 102 -5.13 -14.02 -12.76
CA ASN A 102 -4.56 -13.70 -14.07
C ASN A 102 -5.05 -14.67 -15.16
N ASN A 103 -5.09 -15.97 -14.87
CA ASN A 103 -5.47 -16.98 -15.85
C ASN A 103 -6.96 -16.97 -16.19
N ASN A 104 -7.82 -16.47 -15.30
CA ASN A 104 -9.27 -16.55 -15.44
C ASN A 104 -9.98 -15.19 -15.57
N GLY A 105 -9.29 -14.06 -15.32
CA GLY A 105 -9.83 -12.71 -15.50
C GLY A 105 -11.04 -12.39 -14.62
N VAL A 106 -11.08 -12.91 -13.39
CA VAL A 106 -12.32 -12.95 -12.57
C VAL A 106 -12.41 -11.83 -11.55
N VAL A 107 -11.39 -11.61 -10.72
CA VAL A 107 -11.42 -10.55 -9.71
C VAL A 107 -10.63 -9.36 -10.23
N SER A 108 -11.28 -8.21 -10.40
CA SER A 108 -10.56 -6.96 -10.68
C SER A 108 -9.53 -6.72 -9.59
N ASP A 109 -8.29 -6.71 -10.01
CA ASP A 109 -7.14 -6.49 -9.16
C ASP A 109 -6.13 -5.59 -9.89
N VAL A 110 -6.31 -4.28 -9.66
CA VAL A 110 -5.40 -3.23 -10.13
C VAL A 110 -3.94 -3.46 -9.70
N ARG A 111 -3.66 -4.31 -8.70
CA ARG A 111 -2.27 -4.64 -8.26
C ARG A 111 -1.47 -5.39 -9.31
N PHE A 112 -2.13 -6.21 -10.12
CA PHE A 112 -1.51 -7.02 -11.18
C PHE A 112 -1.97 -6.60 -12.57
N GLY A 113 -2.68 -5.46 -12.69
CA GLY A 113 -3.32 -5.04 -13.94
C GLY A 113 -4.45 -5.97 -14.38
N ILE A 114 -5.06 -6.71 -13.43
CA ILE A 114 -6.16 -7.63 -13.72
C ILE A 114 -7.46 -6.83 -13.68
N TYR A 115 -8.21 -6.87 -14.76
CA TYR A 115 -9.58 -6.35 -14.82
C TYR A 115 -10.52 -7.56 -14.94
N GLY A 116 -11.34 -7.78 -13.93
CA GLY A 116 -12.24 -8.93 -13.86
C GLY A 116 -13.58 -8.59 -13.21
N THR A 117 -14.64 -9.24 -13.66
CA THR A 117 -16.03 -8.97 -13.22
C THR A 117 -16.78 -10.24 -12.82
N GLY A 118 -16.09 -11.21 -12.23
CA GLY A 118 -16.64 -12.54 -11.91
C GLY A 118 -16.07 -13.17 -10.65
N GLU A 119 -16.46 -14.42 -10.40
CA GLU A 119 -16.00 -15.23 -9.27
C GLU A 119 -15.11 -16.38 -9.74
N PHE A 120 -14.21 -16.83 -8.87
CA PHE A 120 -13.46 -18.05 -9.12
C PHE A 120 -14.38 -19.25 -9.30
N SER A 121 -14.04 -20.12 -10.25
CA SER A 121 -14.75 -21.38 -10.45
C SER A 121 -14.70 -22.26 -9.19
N GLU A 122 -15.64 -23.19 -9.05
CA GLU A 122 -15.62 -24.17 -7.95
C GLU A 122 -14.36 -25.04 -7.97
N GLN A 123 -13.77 -25.30 -9.14
CA GLN A 123 -12.49 -26.00 -9.25
C GLN A 123 -11.34 -25.18 -8.67
N THR A 124 -11.32 -23.87 -8.93
CA THR A 124 -10.33 -22.95 -8.37
C THR A 124 -10.52 -22.78 -6.86
N LYS A 125 -11.76 -22.65 -6.37
CA LYS A 125 -12.06 -22.62 -4.93
C LYS A 125 -11.57 -23.89 -4.22
N LYS A 126 -11.80 -25.07 -4.80
CA LYS A 126 -11.25 -26.33 -4.29
C LYS A 126 -9.73 -26.37 -4.33
N LYS A 127 -9.08 -25.76 -5.33
CA LYS A 127 -7.62 -25.62 -5.39
C LYS A 127 -7.10 -24.77 -4.22
N PHE A 128 -7.78 -23.66 -3.90
CA PHE A 128 -7.44 -22.83 -2.74
C PHE A 128 -7.59 -23.59 -1.42
N GLN A 129 -8.66 -24.36 -1.24
CA GLN A 129 -8.84 -25.17 -0.02
C GLN A 129 -7.72 -26.21 0.14
N ARG A 130 -7.40 -26.97 -0.92
CA ARG A 130 -6.30 -27.95 -0.92
C ARG A 130 -4.94 -27.36 -0.62
N PHE A 131 -4.71 -26.09 -0.98
CA PHE A 131 -3.47 -25.39 -0.62
C PHE A 131 -3.29 -25.32 0.90
N PHE A 132 -4.36 -25.01 1.65
CA PHE A 132 -4.32 -24.92 3.11
C PHE A 132 -4.37 -26.27 3.83
N GLU A 133 -4.80 -27.34 3.16
CA GLU A 133 -4.79 -28.70 3.71
C GLU A 133 -3.38 -29.28 3.83
N ASN A 134 -2.39 -28.72 3.13
CA ASN A 134 -1.00 -29.14 3.25
C ASN A 134 -0.41 -28.77 4.62
N ASP A 135 0.18 -29.73 5.33
CA ASP A 135 0.73 -29.53 6.69
C ASP A 135 1.81 -28.44 6.78
N LYS A 136 2.67 -28.31 5.76
CA LYS A 136 3.69 -27.26 5.74
C LYS A 136 3.06 -25.87 5.58
N ILE A 137 2.05 -25.76 4.72
CA ILE A 137 1.29 -24.52 4.55
C ILE A 137 0.56 -24.18 5.84
N LYS A 138 -0.14 -25.15 6.43
CA LYS A 138 -0.79 -24.98 7.73
C LYS A 138 0.18 -24.47 8.79
N SER A 139 1.34 -25.10 8.93
CA SER A 139 2.37 -24.68 9.87
C SER A 139 2.88 -23.25 9.61
N ASN A 140 2.99 -22.83 8.34
CA ASN A 140 3.36 -21.46 8.00
C ASN A 140 2.30 -20.47 8.49
N TYR A 141 1.03 -20.70 8.15
CA TYR A 141 -0.07 -19.80 8.49
C TYR A 141 -0.46 -19.78 9.97
N THR A 142 -0.19 -20.85 10.72
CA THR A 142 -0.38 -20.86 12.17
C THR A 142 0.88 -20.47 12.96
N GLY A 143 2.00 -20.28 12.26
CA GLY A 143 3.30 -19.99 12.86
C GLY A 143 3.47 -18.54 13.31
N ILE A 144 4.42 -18.33 14.22
CA ILE A 144 4.76 -17.01 14.75
C ILE A 144 5.34 -16.06 13.68
N GLU A 145 6.01 -16.61 12.66
CA GLU A 145 6.54 -15.82 11.55
C GLU A 145 5.42 -15.16 10.74
N PHE A 146 4.33 -15.88 10.45
CA PHE A 146 3.19 -15.30 9.76
C PHE A 146 2.54 -14.19 10.59
N TYR A 147 2.33 -14.42 11.89
CA TYR A 147 1.76 -13.41 12.80
C TYR A 147 2.61 -12.14 12.88
N SER A 148 3.90 -12.30 13.22
CA SER A 148 4.83 -11.18 13.39
C SER A 148 5.03 -10.38 12.10
N ASN A 149 5.14 -11.05 10.95
CA ASN A 149 5.28 -10.34 9.67
C ASN A 149 3.98 -9.71 9.19
N THR A 150 2.82 -10.25 9.57
CA THR A 150 1.52 -9.58 9.32
C THR A 150 1.42 -8.28 10.13
N ILE A 151 1.89 -8.28 11.38
CA ILE A 151 1.99 -7.06 12.20
C ILE A 151 2.99 -6.07 11.59
N ASN A 152 4.17 -6.55 11.19
CA ASN A 152 5.20 -5.71 10.58
C ASN A 152 4.66 -5.01 9.33
N LEU A 153 4.03 -5.75 8.42
CA LEU A 153 3.39 -5.20 7.24
C LEU A 153 2.36 -4.13 7.62
N ARG A 154 1.44 -4.41 8.55
CA ARG A 154 0.43 -3.43 9.00
C ARG A 154 1.07 -2.15 9.56
N ASN A 155 2.07 -2.29 10.43
CA ASN A 155 2.76 -1.15 11.02
C ASN A 155 3.45 -0.31 9.94
N ARG A 156 4.07 -0.97 8.96
CA ARG A 156 4.75 -0.29 7.87
C ARG A 156 3.78 0.49 6.97
N ILE A 157 2.63 -0.12 6.67
CA ILE A 157 1.55 0.54 5.94
C ILE A 157 1.05 1.77 6.70
N ASN A 158 0.83 1.66 8.02
CA ASN A 158 0.39 2.79 8.83
C ASN A 158 1.39 3.95 8.76
N VAL A 159 2.70 3.67 8.91
CA VAL A 159 3.75 4.70 8.79
C VAL A 159 3.71 5.36 7.42
N TYR A 160 3.55 4.57 6.35
CA TYR A 160 3.42 5.11 4.99
C TYR A 160 2.17 5.98 4.83
N SER A 161 1.04 5.55 5.35
CA SER A 161 -0.21 6.33 5.33
C SER A 161 -0.07 7.67 6.03
N GLU A 162 0.63 7.74 7.18
CA GLU A 162 0.91 9.03 7.83
C GLU A 162 1.78 9.94 6.96
N ARG A 163 2.73 9.38 6.20
CA ARG A 163 3.53 10.18 5.25
C ARG A 163 2.68 10.70 4.09
N MET A 164 1.72 9.91 3.61
CA MET A 164 0.78 10.39 2.58
C MET A 164 -0.09 11.54 3.11
N ARG A 165 -0.54 11.46 4.37
CA ARG A 165 -1.27 12.57 4.99
C ARG A 165 -0.42 13.84 5.11
N GLU A 166 0.87 13.69 5.47
CA GLU A 166 1.82 14.82 5.50
C GLU A 166 1.96 15.49 4.12
N VAL A 167 2.05 14.68 3.05
CA VAL A 167 2.07 15.17 1.66
C VAL A 167 0.82 15.95 1.34
N ASP A 168 -0.37 15.37 1.56
CA ASP A 168 -1.64 16.01 1.22
C ASP A 168 -1.85 17.31 1.99
N PHE A 169 -1.49 17.32 3.28
CA PHE A 169 -1.55 18.51 4.12
C PHE A 169 -0.66 19.64 3.58
N GLU A 170 0.61 19.37 3.32
CA GLU A 170 1.55 20.41 2.86
C GLU A 170 1.23 20.87 1.44
N ARG A 171 0.78 19.97 0.56
CA ARG A 171 0.28 20.31 -0.78
C ARG A 171 -0.90 21.29 -0.70
N THR A 172 -1.86 21.00 0.18
CA THR A 172 -3.05 21.84 0.38
C THR A 172 -2.65 23.21 0.89
N ARG A 173 -1.80 23.25 1.92
CA ARG A 173 -1.28 24.47 2.52
C ARG A 173 -0.53 25.35 1.52
N ILE A 174 0.31 24.77 0.67
CA ILE A 174 1.02 25.47 -0.41
C ILE A 174 0.01 26.05 -1.41
N SER A 175 -0.96 25.24 -1.86
CA SER A 175 -1.96 25.68 -2.83
C SER A 175 -2.79 26.85 -2.32
N GLU A 176 -3.22 26.81 -1.06
CA GLU A 176 -3.96 27.89 -0.42
C GLU A 176 -3.11 29.16 -0.27
N SER A 177 -1.84 29.01 0.12
CA SER A 177 -0.93 30.15 0.30
C SER A 177 -0.64 30.86 -1.02
N ILE A 178 -0.40 30.10 -2.09
CA ILE A 178 -0.24 30.64 -3.45
C ILE A 178 -1.52 31.34 -3.90
N ARG A 179 -2.70 30.74 -3.70
CA ARG A 179 -3.99 31.36 -4.07
C ARG A 179 -4.20 32.69 -3.37
N LYS A 180 -3.97 32.75 -2.06
CA LYS A 180 -4.10 33.99 -1.27
C LYS A 180 -3.15 35.08 -1.76
N TYR A 181 -1.90 34.72 -2.04
CA TYR A 181 -0.91 35.65 -2.57
C TYR A 181 -1.34 36.23 -3.93
N LEU A 182 -1.76 35.36 -4.86
CA LEU A 182 -2.21 35.79 -6.19
C LEU A 182 -3.48 36.66 -6.13
N GLN A 183 -4.41 36.38 -5.22
CA GLN A 183 -5.58 37.22 -4.99
C GLN A 183 -5.20 38.60 -4.46
N ALA A 184 -4.24 38.68 -3.55
CA ALA A 184 -3.75 39.95 -3.00
C ALA A 184 -3.02 40.82 -4.05
N LEU A 185 -2.44 40.22 -5.10
CA LEU A 185 -1.81 40.95 -6.20
C LEU A 185 -2.82 41.49 -7.23
N ASN A 186 -4.01 40.89 -7.31
CA ASN A 186 -5.07 41.27 -8.26
C ASN A 186 -6.08 42.28 -7.67
N ASN A 187 -5.93 42.63 -6.40
CA ASN A 187 -6.70 43.65 -5.68
C ASN A 187 -5.83 44.87 -5.42
#